data_AF-D4DVW1-F1
#
_entry.id   AF-D4DVW1-F1
#
_cell.length_a   1.000
_cell.length_b   1.000
_cell.length_c   1.000
_cell.angle_alpha   90.00
_cell.angle_beta   90.00
_cell.angle_gamma   90.00
#
_symmetry.space_group_name_H-M   'P 1'
#
loop_
_entity.id
_entity.type
_entity.pdbx_description
1 polymer ?
#
loop_
_entity_poly.entity_id
_entity_poly.type
_entity_poly.pdbx_seq_one_letter_code
_entity_poly.pdbx_strand_id
1 'polypeptide(L)'
;MPVFSPLQARWYLGSSPTAKKEIVMLKGFAHLFEKTKEHVAQVRNVKNTGFIDKAAMSCVYNRAIQLCALDAVIAQHRVEVGNRFNDLRGKSALHHKLLTKYKWPLAEIHSLTLSDVLLALHDELSLESLPAEASRILTSISREHPPVIFPDITDEEWNPEFAEKLLYNSVD
;
A
#
# COMPACT_ATOMS: atom_id res chain seq x y z
N MET A 1 -7.00 -43.81 -34.62
CA MET A 1 -5.87 -43.89 -33.67
C MET A 1 -4.71 -43.07 -34.23
N PRO A 2 -4.22 -42.03 -33.53
CA PRO A 2 -2.88 -41.52 -33.76
C PRO A 2 -1.94 -41.93 -32.62
N VAL A 3 -0.73 -42.29 -33.03
CA VAL A 3 0.38 -42.76 -32.22
C VAL A 3 1.05 -41.57 -31.54
N PHE A 4 1.14 -41.57 -30.20
CA PHE A 4 1.95 -40.60 -29.45
C PHE A 4 3.40 -41.10 -29.35
N SER A 5 4.34 -40.28 -29.80
CA SER A 5 5.79 -40.46 -29.65
C SER A 5 6.26 -39.98 -28.27
N PRO A 6 7.07 -40.74 -27.51
CA PRO A 6 7.44 -40.40 -26.13
C PRO A 6 8.80 -39.70 -26.06
N LEU A 7 8.95 -38.48 -26.58
CA LEU A 7 10.14 -37.66 -26.37
C LEU A 7 9.79 -36.17 -26.39
N GLN A 8 9.21 -35.67 -25.29
CA GLN A 8 9.28 -34.26 -24.87
C GLN A 8 8.65 -34.09 -23.48
N ALA A 9 9.22 -34.78 -22.50
CA ALA A 9 9.00 -34.46 -21.09
C ALA A 9 10.15 -33.57 -20.60
N ARG A 10 9.91 -32.27 -20.44
CA ARG A 10 10.50 -31.41 -19.40
C ARG A 10 10.02 -29.97 -19.59
N TRP A 11 9.83 -29.28 -18.46
CA TRP A 11 9.53 -27.85 -18.31
C TRP A 11 8.05 -27.43 -18.32
N TYR A 12 7.21 -28.08 -17.52
CA TYR A 12 6.04 -27.42 -16.91
C TYR A 12 6.01 -27.74 -15.40
N LEU A 13 6.98 -27.20 -14.67
CA LEU A 13 6.77 -26.93 -13.25
C LEU A 13 6.04 -25.59 -13.19
N GLY A 14 4.72 -25.66 -13.28
CA GLY A 14 3.86 -24.53 -12.97
C GLY A 14 4.12 -24.11 -11.53
N SER A 15 4.76 -22.96 -11.35
CA SER A 15 4.80 -22.28 -10.06
C SER A 15 3.35 -21.94 -9.69
N SER A 16 2.83 -22.56 -8.64
CA SER A 16 1.47 -22.33 -8.18
C SER A 16 1.23 -20.84 -7.90
N PRO A 17 0.13 -20.22 -8.38
CA PRO A 17 -0.22 -18.83 -8.07
C PRO A 17 -0.38 -18.58 -6.57
N THR A 18 -0.65 -19.61 -5.77
CA THR A 18 -0.81 -19.52 -4.31
C THR A 18 0.50 -19.24 -3.58
N ALA A 19 1.66 -19.61 -4.13
CA ALA A 19 2.96 -19.41 -3.48
C ALA A 19 3.51 -17.98 -3.62
N LYS A 20 3.00 -17.18 -4.58
CA LYS A 20 3.38 -15.77 -4.73
C LYS A 20 2.67 -14.83 -3.75
N LYS A 21 1.61 -15.31 -3.07
CA LYS A 21 0.82 -14.50 -2.13
C LYS A 21 1.53 -14.24 -0.78
N GLU A 22 2.64 -14.90 -0.50
CA GLU A 22 3.13 -15.03 0.88
C GLU A 22 4.48 -14.37 1.22
N ILE A 23 5.05 -13.52 0.36
CA ILE A 23 6.32 -12.84 0.71
C ILE A 23 6.24 -11.34 0.40
N VAL A 24 5.40 -10.65 1.16
CA VAL A 24 5.76 -9.29 1.56
C VAL A 24 5.91 -9.29 3.07
N MET A 25 7.09 -9.69 3.53
CA MET A 25 7.49 -9.39 4.89
C MET A 25 7.75 -7.89 4.97
N LEU A 26 6.68 -7.12 5.20
CA LEU A 26 6.75 -5.70 5.48
C LEU A 26 7.34 -5.49 6.89
N LYS A 27 8.59 -5.92 7.13
CA LYS A 27 9.24 -5.87 8.45
C LYS A 27 9.26 -4.46 9.03
N GLY A 28 9.27 -3.44 8.17
CA GLY A 28 9.18 -2.03 8.56
C GLY A 28 7.76 -1.45 8.62
N PHE A 29 6.70 -2.26 8.54
CA PHE A 29 5.33 -1.73 8.46
C PHE A 29 4.90 -0.96 9.72
N ALA A 30 5.27 -1.45 10.90
CA ALA A 30 5.00 -0.72 12.15
C ALA A 30 5.70 0.65 12.16
N HIS A 31 6.94 0.72 11.68
CA HIS A 31 7.68 1.97 11.52
C HIS A 31 7.06 2.89 10.46
N LEU A 32 6.57 2.32 9.35
CA LEU A 32 5.83 3.06 8.33
C LEU A 32 4.56 3.68 8.91
N PHE A 33 3.81 2.91 9.71
CA PHE A 33 2.62 3.41 10.37
C PHE A 33 2.94 4.57 11.31
N GLU A 34 3.90 4.41 12.21
CA GLU A 34 4.30 5.48 13.14
C GLU A 34 4.75 6.73 12.39
N LYS A 35 5.56 6.58 11.34
CA LYS A 35 6.05 7.71 10.55
C LYS A 35 4.93 8.42 9.80
N THR A 36 4.00 7.67 9.23
CA THR A 36 2.84 8.21 8.52
C THR A 36 1.91 8.94 9.49
N LYS A 37 1.65 8.36 10.66
CA LYS A 37 0.86 8.98 11.73
C LYS A 37 1.46 10.32 12.18
N GLU A 38 2.76 10.35 12.44
CA GLU A 38 3.47 11.59 12.82
C GLU A 38 3.33 12.66 11.74
N HIS A 39 3.50 12.28 10.48
CA HIS A 39 3.41 13.19 9.36
C HIS A 39 1.99 13.75 9.17
N VAL A 40 0.96 12.90 9.24
CA VAL A 40 -0.44 13.36 9.20
C VAL A 40 -0.75 14.32 10.34
N ALA A 41 -0.28 14.02 11.57
CA ALA A 41 -0.46 14.92 12.71
C ALA A 41 0.19 16.30 12.46
N GLN A 42 1.38 16.32 11.85
CA GLN A 42 2.08 17.56 11.49
C GLN A 42 1.32 18.36 10.43
N VAL A 43 0.92 17.73 9.32
CA VAL A 43 0.15 18.39 8.24
C VAL A 43 -1.17 18.97 8.78
N ARG A 44 -1.82 18.24 9.69
CA ARG A 44 -3.10 18.65 10.29
C ARG A 44 -2.97 19.53 11.54
N ASN A 45 -1.75 19.86 11.95
CA ASN A 45 -1.46 20.61 13.17
C ASN A 45 -2.12 20.03 14.44
N VAL A 46 -2.25 18.69 14.50
CA VAL A 46 -2.81 17.98 15.65
C VAL A 46 -1.69 17.73 16.65
N LYS A 47 -1.88 18.22 17.89
CA LYS A 47 -0.90 18.06 18.96
C LYS A 47 -0.86 16.62 19.46
N ASN A 48 0.35 16.08 19.56
CA ASN A 48 0.63 14.75 20.10
C ASN A 48 1.22 14.78 21.53
N THR A 49 1.39 15.97 22.13
CA THR A 49 1.92 16.17 23.48
C THR A 49 1.08 17.20 24.24
N GLY A 50 1.03 17.06 25.57
CA GLY A 50 0.24 17.94 26.43
C GLY A 50 -1.24 17.59 26.44
N PHE A 51 -2.12 18.59 26.29
CA PHE A 51 -3.56 18.36 26.17
C PHE A 51 -3.89 17.85 24.77
N ILE A 52 -4.22 16.57 24.67
CA ILE A 52 -4.49 15.88 23.42
C ILE A 52 -6.01 15.81 23.20
N ASP A 53 -6.45 16.36 22.07
CA ASP A 53 -7.80 16.09 21.57
C ASP A 53 -7.87 14.65 21.04
N LYS A 54 -8.59 13.79 21.78
CA LYS A 54 -8.74 12.37 21.46
C LYS A 54 -9.47 12.14 20.15
N ALA A 55 -10.43 12.99 19.78
CA ALA A 55 -11.16 12.86 18.53
C ALA A 55 -10.25 13.22 17.35
N ALA A 56 -9.54 14.35 17.44
CA ALA A 56 -8.57 14.75 16.42
C ALA A 56 -7.47 13.70 16.24
N MET A 57 -6.94 13.14 17.33
CA MET A 57 -5.97 12.05 17.23
C MET A 57 -6.56 10.80 16.58
N SER A 58 -7.79 10.42 16.91
CA SER A 58 -8.43 9.27 16.24
C SER A 58 -8.57 9.50 14.73
N CYS A 59 -8.84 10.73 14.27
CA CYS A 59 -8.79 11.09 12.85
C CYS A 59 -7.39 10.90 12.24
N VAL A 60 -6.33 11.30 12.96
CA VAL A 60 -4.93 11.07 12.53
C VAL A 60 -4.65 9.58 12.38
N TYR A 61 -5.01 8.76 13.36
CA TYR A 61 -4.81 7.31 13.31
C TYR A 61 -5.56 6.69 12.13
N ASN A 62 -6.85 7.02 11.95
CA ASN A 62 -7.65 6.49 10.86
C ASN A 62 -7.13 6.92 9.48
N ARG A 63 -6.63 8.16 9.35
CA ARG A 63 -5.97 8.59 8.12
C ARG A 63 -4.66 7.83 7.88
N ALA A 64 -3.84 7.65 8.91
CA ALA A 64 -2.61 6.87 8.79
C ALA A 64 -2.89 5.43 8.37
N ILE A 65 -3.95 4.80 8.89
CA ILE A 65 -4.41 3.47 8.45
C ILE A 65 -4.71 3.47 6.95
N GLN A 66 -5.49 4.44 6.46
CA GLN A 66 -5.87 4.54 5.04
C GLN A 66 -4.64 4.71 4.12
N LEU A 67 -3.68 5.55 4.52
CA LEU A 67 -2.47 5.78 3.75
C LEU A 67 -1.51 4.58 3.77
N CYS A 68 -1.36 3.92 4.92
CA CYS A 68 -0.57 2.69 5.00
C CYS A 68 -1.22 1.52 4.23
N ALA A 69 -2.55 1.47 4.14
CA ALA A 69 -3.24 0.53 3.26
C ALA A 69 -2.91 0.79 1.78
N LEU A 70 -2.89 2.06 1.36
CA LEU A 70 -2.45 2.45 0.03
C LEU A 70 -1.00 2.02 -0.23
N ASP A 71 -0.08 2.30 0.69
CA ASP A 71 1.33 1.89 0.57
C ASP A 71 1.47 0.37 0.49
N ALA A 72 0.68 -0.41 1.25
CA ALA A 72 0.68 -1.86 1.18
C ALA A 72 0.20 -2.38 -0.17
N VAL A 73 -0.86 -1.79 -0.74
CA VAL A 73 -1.39 -2.14 -2.07
C VAL A 73 -0.37 -1.81 -3.17
N ILE A 74 0.28 -0.65 -3.10
CA ILE A 74 1.34 -0.26 -4.04
C ILE A 74 2.53 -1.20 -3.90
N ALA A 75 2.90 -1.54 -2.66
CA ALA A 75 4.04 -2.40 -2.40
C ALA A 75 3.85 -3.82 -2.93
N GLN A 76 2.65 -4.37 -2.75
CA GLN A 76 2.25 -5.65 -3.32
C GLN A 76 2.33 -5.63 -4.85
N HIS A 77 1.78 -4.59 -5.49
CA HIS A 77 1.85 -4.42 -6.95
C HIS A 77 3.29 -4.41 -7.47
N ARG A 78 4.18 -3.71 -6.76
CA ARG A 78 5.61 -3.64 -7.10
C ARG A 78 6.29 -5.02 -7.07
N VAL A 79 5.94 -5.87 -6.10
CA VAL A 79 6.47 -7.24 -6.03
C VAL A 79 6.01 -8.09 -7.22
N GLU A 80 4.78 -7.84 -7.71
CA GLU A 80 4.20 -8.62 -8.80
C GLU A 80 4.74 -8.25 -10.18
N VAL A 81 5.04 -6.97 -10.41
CA VAL A 81 5.36 -6.45 -11.76
C VAL A 81 6.74 -5.82 -11.88
N GLY A 82 7.42 -5.56 -10.75
CA GLY A 82 8.77 -5.03 -10.73
C GLY A 82 9.78 -6.01 -11.37
N ASN A 83 10.83 -5.46 -11.97
CA ASN A 83 11.91 -6.27 -12.56
C ASN A 83 13.29 -5.72 -12.17
N ARG A 84 14.35 -6.47 -12.50
CA ARG A 84 15.73 -6.14 -12.12
C ARG A 84 16.27 -4.82 -12.67
N PHE A 85 15.63 -4.26 -13.70
CA PHE A 85 16.07 -3.03 -14.36
C PHE A 85 15.21 -1.83 -13.95
N ASN A 86 13.96 -2.08 -13.55
CA ASN A 86 13.04 -1.09 -13.02
C ASN A 86 12.07 -1.77 -12.05
N ASP A 87 12.21 -1.40 -10.79
CA ASP A 87 11.38 -1.88 -9.69
C ASP A 87 10.26 -0.89 -9.35
N LEU A 88 9.95 0.10 -10.20
CA LEU A 88 8.81 1.02 -10.06
C LEU A 88 8.76 1.78 -8.73
N ARG A 89 9.88 2.38 -8.32
CA ARG A 89 9.97 3.12 -7.05
C ARG A 89 9.00 4.30 -6.95
N GLY A 90 8.52 4.54 -5.72
CA GLY A 90 7.72 5.70 -5.33
C GLY A 90 6.41 5.78 -6.09
N LYS A 91 6.08 6.97 -6.60
CA LYS A 91 4.83 7.20 -7.37
C LYS A 91 4.76 6.40 -8.66
N SER A 92 5.87 5.88 -9.20
CA SER A 92 5.86 5.09 -10.43
C SER A 92 5.06 3.80 -10.29
N ALA A 93 5.13 3.11 -9.14
CA ALA A 93 4.32 1.92 -8.91
C ALA A 93 2.82 2.25 -8.85
N LEU A 94 2.45 3.37 -8.22
CA LEU A 94 1.07 3.85 -8.20
C LEU A 94 0.57 4.13 -9.63
N HIS A 95 1.31 4.93 -10.41
CA HIS A 95 0.91 5.26 -11.77
C HIS A 95 0.81 4.01 -12.65
N HIS A 96 1.76 3.08 -12.53
CA HIS A 96 1.70 1.81 -13.24
C HIS A 96 0.48 0.99 -12.81
N LYS A 97 0.14 0.94 -11.52
CA LYS A 97 -1.06 0.26 -11.02
C LYS A 97 -2.33 0.82 -11.65
N LEU A 98 -2.52 2.14 -11.57
CA LEU A 98 -3.68 2.82 -12.15
C LEU A 98 -3.76 2.62 -13.68
N LEU A 99 -2.62 2.72 -14.38
CA LEU A 99 -2.54 2.45 -15.81
C LEU A 99 -2.96 1.01 -16.12
N THR A 100 -2.46 0.03 -15.36
CA THR A 100 -2.78 -1.37 -15.62
C THR A 100 -4.24 -1.73 -15.32
N LYS A 101 -4.82 -1.17 -14.26
CA LYS A 101 -6.21 -1.41 -13.84
C LYS A 101 -7.23 -0.73 -14.75
N TYR A 102 -7.03 0.56 -15.03
CA TYR A 102 -8.04 1.39 -15.68
C TYR A 102 -7.75 1.74 -17.14
N LYS A 103 -6.51 1.56 -17.60
CA LYS A 103 -6.07 1.90 -18.96
C LYS A 103 -6.31 3.39 -19.31
N TRP A 104 -6.34 4.26 -18.31
CA TRP A 104 -6.44 5.70 -18.52
C TRP A 104 -5.18 6.28 -19.18
N PRO A 105 -5.28 7.43 -19.88
CA PRO A 105 -4.11 8.14 -20.36
C PRO A 105 -3.17 8.52 -19.21
N LEU A 106 -1.84 8.42 -19.44
CA LEU A 106 -0.85 8.78 -18.43
C LEU A 106 -0.98 10.23 -17.95
N ALA A 107 -1.38 11.15 -18.83
CA ALA A 107 -1.61 12.54 -18.46
C ALA A 107 -2.71 12.68 -17.39
N GLU A 108 -3.79 11.91 -17.50
CA GLU A 108 -4.87 11.87 -16.50
C GLU A 108 -4.40 11.23 -15.20
N ILE A 109 -3.62 10.14 -15.29
CA ILE A 109 -3.07 9.47 -14.10
C ILE A 109 -2.14 10.42 -13.32
N HIS A 110 -1.35 11.23 -14.02
CA HIS A 110 -0.42 12.17 -13.40
C HIS A 110 -1.11 13.39 -12.78
N SER A 111 -2.35 13.71 -13.17
CA SER A 111 -3.12 14.83 -12.63
C SER A 111 -3.99 14.48 -11.42
N LEU A 112 -4.09 13.19 -11.06
CA LEU A 112 -4.90 12.74 -9.94
C LEU A 112 -4.40 13.28 -8.59
N THR A 113 -5.34 13.80 -7.80
CA THR A 113 -5.10 14.09 -6.39
C THR A 113 -5.06 12.79 -5.58
N LEU A 114 -4.56 12.86 -4.35
CA LEU A 114 -4.61 11.76 -3.39
C LEU A 114 -6.04 11.30 -3.13
N SER A 115 -6.99 12.24 -3.08
CA SER A 115 -8.41 11.91 -2.95
C SER A 115 -8.90 11.05 -4.11
N ASP A 116 -8.54 11.42 -5.35
CA ASP A 116 -8.91 10.66 -6.55
C ASP A 116 -8.26 9.28 -6.57
N VAL A 117 -7.00 9.18 -6.14
CA VAL A 117 -6.27 7.91 -6.02
C VAL A 117 -6.95 6.98 -5.01
N LEU A 118 -7.29 7.49 -3.81
CA LEU A 118 -7.94 6.72 -2.77
C LEU A 118 -9.35 6.27 -3.19
N LEU A 119 -10.06 7.11 -3.94
CA LEU A 119 -11.35 6.74 -4.54
C LEU A 119 -11.18 5.66 -5.62
N ALA A 120 -10.23 5.83 -6.54
CA ALA A 120 -9.97 4.90 -7.62
C ALA A 120 -9.48 3.53 -7.14
N LEU A 121 -8.85 3.44 -5.97
CA LEU A 121 -8.37 2.18 -5.41
C LEU A 121 -9.23 1.68 -4.23
N HIS A 122 -10.39 2.29 -3.98
CA HIS A 122 -11.18 2.03 -2.77
C HIS A 122 -11.51 0.55 -2.54
N ASP A 123 -11.78 -0.21 -3.61
CA ASP A 123 -12.07 -1.65 -3.57
C ASP A 123 -10.89 -2.51 -3.09
N GLU A 124 -9.65 -2.01 -3.22
CA GLU A 124 -8.43 -2.70 -2.83
C GLU A 124 -7.90 -2.28 -1.46
N LEU A 125 -8.43 -1.19 -0.90
CA LEU A 125 -7.97 -0.62 0.38
C LEU A 125 -8.64 -1.26 1.61
N SER A 126 -9.47 -2.30 1.41
CA SER A 126 -10.03 -3.07 2.53
C SER A 126 -8.91 -3.74 3.33
N LEU A 127 -8.95 -3.64 4.66
CA LEU A 127 -7.93 -4.25 5.52
C LEU A 127 -7.82 -5.77 5.34
N GLU A 128 -8.92 -6.42 4.93
CA GLU A 128 -8.98 -7.87 4.70
C GLU A 128 -8.26 -8.31 3.41
N SER A 129 -8.12 -7.41 2.42
CA SER A 129 -7.43 -7.69 1.16
C SER A 129 -5.93 -7.39 1.20
N LEU A 130 -5.44 -6.75 2.27
CA LEU A 130 -4.03 -6.39 2.42
C LEU A 130 -3.15 -7.62 2.71
N PRO A 131 -1.83 -7.53 2.45
CA PRO A 131 -0.86 -8.52 2.90
C PRO A 131 -1.00 -8.79 4.42
N ALA A 132 -0.81 -10.06 4.83
CA ALA A 132 -1.16 -10.55 6.16
C ALA A 132 -0.60 -9.68 7.31
N GLU A 133 0.66 -9.22 7.20
CA GLU A 133 1.28 -8.39 8.22
C GLU A 133 0.67 -6.99 8.32
N ALA A 134 0.42 -6.34 7.18
CA ALA A 134 -0.25 -5.04 7.13
C ALA A 134 -1.68 -5.15 7.66
N SER A 135 -2.42 -6.16 7.21
CA SER A 135 -3.78 -6.45 7.65
C SER A 135 -3.85 -6.62 9.17
N ARG A 136 -2.95 -7.43 9.75
CA ARG A 136 -2.86 -7.69 11.19
C ARG A 136 -2.61 -6.42 11.99
N ILE A 137 -1.59 -5.64 11.63
CA ILE A 137 -1.21 -4.41 12.33
C ILE A 137 -2.34 -3.37 12.26
N LEU A 138 -2.82 -3.06 11.05
CA LEU A 138 -3.84 -2.04 10.86
C LEU A 138 -5.17 -2.40 11.50
N THR A 139 -5.56 -3.68 11.44
CA THR A 139 -6.79 -4.15 12.10
C THR A 139 -6.67 -4.01 13.61
N SER A 140 -5.53 -4.33 14.21
CA SER A 140 -5.30 -4.14 15.65
C SER A 140 -5.48 -2.68 16.05
N ILE A 141 -4.82 -1.77 15.34
CA ILE A 141 -4.87 -0.34 15.61
C ILE A 141 -6.31 0.19 15.41
N SER A 142 -6.99 -0.22 14.33
CA SER A 142 -8.35 0.24 14.04
C SER A 142 -9.37 -0.06 15.14
N ARG A 143 -9.13 -1.09 15.97
CA ARG A 143 -10.01 -1.46 17.08
C ARG A 143 -9.87 -0.53 18.29
N GLU A 144 -8.75 0.17 18.40
CA GLU A 144 -8.46 1.08 19.51
C GLU A 144 -9.00 2.49 19.26
N HIS A 145 -9.38 2.80 18.01
CA HIS A 145 -9.82 4.12 17.61
C HIS A 145 -11.27 4.09 17.09
N PRO A 146 -12.15 5.00 17.56
CA PRO A 146 -13.47 5.14 16.97
C PRO A 146 -13.36 5.55 15.49
N PRO A 147 -14.34 5.21 14.65
CA PRO A 147 -14.32 5.48 13.21
C PRO A 147 -14.66 6.96 12.90
N VAL A 148 -13.85 7.88 13.42
CA VAL A 148 -13.91 9.32 13.13
C VAL A 148 -12.83 9.68 12.12
N ILE A 149 -13.17 10.50 11.13
CA ILE A 149 -12.28 10.84 10.01
C ILE A 149 -12.24 12.35 9.80
N PHE A 150 -11.14 12.83 9.19
CA PHE A 150 -11.15 14.18 8.62
C PHE A 150 -12.15 14.25 7.45
N PRO A 151 -12.86 15.37 7.28
CA PRO A 151 -13.87 15.53 6.22
C PRO A 151 -13.27 15.65 4.82
N ASP A 152 -11.99 16.02 4.73
CA ASP A 152 -11.25 16.33 3.51
C ASP A 152 -9.95 15.52 3.40
N ILE A 153 -9.35 15.47 2.21
CA ILE A 153 -8.08 14.80 1.92
C ILE A 153 -7.16 15.82 1.27
N THR A 154 -5.92 15.94 1.76
CA THR A 154 -4.91 16.81 1.16
C THR A 154 -3.71 16.00 0.70
N ASP A 155 -3.11 16.39 -0.43
CA ASP A 155 -2.04 15.64 -1.07
C ASP A 155 -0.77 15.57 -0.21
N GLU A 156 -0.55 16.57 0.65
CA GLU A 156 0.59 16.65 1.56
C GLU A 156 0.57 15.55 2.61
N GLU A 157 -0.58 14.95 2.91
CA GLU A 157 -0.71 13.90 3.93
C GLU A 157 0.00 12.60 3.53
N TRP A 158 0.18 12.35 2.23
CA TRP A 158 0.85 11.14 1.75
C TRP A 158 2.25 11.43 1.23
N ASN A 159 3.24 10.77 1.86
CA ASN A 159 4.62 10.81 1.42
C ASN A 159 5.09 9.42 0.93
N PRO A 160 5.17 9.18 -0.39
CA PRO A 160 5.56 7.87 -0.94
C PRO A 160 7.00 7.47 -0.60
N GLU A 161 7.86 8.41 -0.17
CA GLU A 161 9.23 8.07 0.24
C GLU A 161 9.29 7.27 1.55
N PHE A 162 8.27 7.35 2.40
CA PHE A 162 8.26 6.59 3.65
C PHE A 162 8.21 5.09 3.37
N ALA A 163 7.30 4.67 2.47
CA ALA A 163 7.21 3.29 2.04
C ALA A 163 8.51 2.82 1.36
N GLU A 164 9.08 3.63 0.46
CA GLU A 164 10.36 3.32 -0.20
C GLU A 164 11.49 3.05 0.81
N LYS A 165 11.59 3.87 1.86
CA LYS A 165 12.67 3.77 2.84
C LYS A 165 12.42 2.66 3.87
N LEU A 166 11.19 2.49 4.32
CA LEU A 166 10.88 1.66 5.49
C LEU A 166 10.48 0.22 5.10
N LEU A 167 9.91 0.02 3.91
CA LEU A 167 9.50 -1.32 3.47
C LEU A 167 10.58 -2.06 2.69
N TYR A 168 11.47 -1.32 2.00
CA TYR A 168 12.44 -1.91 1.07
C TYR A 168 13.91 -1.72 1.47
N ASN A 169 14.26 -0.64 2.19
CA ASN A 169 15.64 -0.40 2.61
C ASN A 169 15.95 -0.97 4.01
N SER A 170 15.34 -2.09 4.42
CA SER A 170 15.87 -2.83 5.58
C SER A 170 17.20 -3.45 5.16
N VAL A 171 18.27 -2.71 5.42
CA VAL A 171 19.66 -3.17 5.32
C VAL A 171 19.79 -4.39 6.22
N ASP A 172 20.09 -5.55 5.61
CA ASP A 172 20.97 -6.54 6.24
C ASP A 172 22.41 -6.19 5.85
#